data_AF-L8LMA3-F1
#
_entry.id   AF-L8LMA3-F1
#
_cell.length_a   1.000
_cell.length_b   1.000
_cell.length_c   1.000
_cell.angle_alpha   90.00
_cell.angle_beta   90.00
_cell.angle_gamma   90.00
#
_symmetry.space_group_name_H-M   'P 1'
#
loop_
_entity.id
_entity.type
_entity.pdbx_description
1 polymer ?
#
loop_
_entity_poly.entity_id
_entity_poly.type
_entity_poly.pdbx_seq_one_letter_code
_entity_poly.pdbx_strand_id
1 'polypeptide(L)'
;MSKEIAIKTWLVQWIAKTLELPESEINTSNSLLEYNLSSMTAMMIVGDLEQWLKIEIVPTLIWDYTSIDALTQYLATRVNSLTEINTNSDSLTDHINVEELSEEEIDALLAKMLK
;
A
#
# COMPACT_ATOMS: atom_id res chain seq x y z
N MET A 1 3.84 17.74 -10.79
CA MET A 1 2.78 16.82 -11.27
C MET A 1 2.74 15.66 -10.31
N SER A 2 1.62 15.53 -9.62
CA SER A 2 1.51 14.99 -8.27
C SER A 2 1.72 13.48 -8.26
N LYS A 3 2.68 12.96 -7.49
CA LYS A 3 2.96 11.52 -7.33
C LYS A 3 1.68 10.71 -7.06
N GLU A 4 0.70 11.32 -6.39
CA GLU A 4 -0.66 10.83 -6.22
C GLU A 4 -1.31 10.33 -7.52
N ILE A 5 -1.29 11.13 -8.59
CA ILE A 5 -1.89 10.77 -9.89
C ILE A 5 -1.19 9.55 -10.48
N ALA A 6 0.14 9.47 -10.36
CA ALA A 6 0.90 8.33 -10.85
C ALA A 6 0.58 7.04 -10.07
N ILE A 7 0.51 7.11 -8.73
CA ILE A 7 0.12 5.98 -7.87
C ILE A 7 -1.31 5.56 -8.19
N LYS A 8 -2.22 6.54 -8.36
CA LYS A 8 -3.62 6.29 -8.68
C LYS A 8 -3.80 5.59 -10.02
N THR A 9 -3.16 6.08 -11.07
CA THR A 9 -3.18 5.44 -12.40
C THR A 9 -2.61 4.02 -12.34
N TRP A 10 -1.49 3.83 -11.63
CA TRP A 10 -0.91 2.50 -11.46
C TRP A 10 -1.87 1.54 -10.73
N LEU A 11 -2.52 2.00 -9.66
CA LEU A 11 -3.47 1.20 -8.89
C LEU A 11 -4.67 0.79 -9.74
N VAL A 12 -5.23 1.73 -10.51
CA VAL A 12 -6.34 1.48 -11.44
C VAL A 12 -5.96 0.42 -12.47
N GLN A 13 -4.79 0.55 -13.10
CA GLN A 13 -4.30 -0.42 -14.08
C GLN A 13 -4.07 -1.81 -13.46
N TRP A 14 -3.49 -1.84 -12.25
CA TRP A 14 -3.25 -3.09 -11.54
C TRP A 14 -4.56 -3.81 -11.21
N ILE A 15 -5.56 -3.08 -10.71
CA ILE A 15 -6.88 -3.62 -10.37
C ILE A 15 -7.62 -4.05 -11.64
N ALA A 16 -7.64 -3.22 -12.67
CA ALA A 16 -8.25 -3.53 -13.96
C ALA A 16 -7.68 -4.83 -14.56
N LYS A 17 -6.35 -4.99 -14.50
CA LYS A 17 -5.67 -6.20 -14.96
C LYS A 17 -6.00 -7.42 -14.09
N THR A 18 -6.09 -7.24 -12.78
CA THR A 18 -6.34 -8.34 -11.83
C THR A 18 -7.78 -8.85 -11.88
N LEU A 19 -8.74 -7.94 -12.08
CA LEU A 19 -10.16 -8.25 -12.16
C LEU A 19 -10.63 -8.50 -13.59
N GLU A 20 -9.75 -8.34 -14.58
CA GLU A 20 -10.07 -8.41 -16.01
C GLU A 20 -11.21 -7.44 -16.41
N LEU A 21 -11.26 -6.29 -15.74
CA LEU A 21 -12.25 -5.23 -15.97
C LEU A 21 -11.63 -4.04 -16.72
N PRO A 22 -12.41 -3.28 -17.50
CA PRO A 22 -11.93 -2.05 -18.10
C PRO A 22 -11.63 -0.99 -17.02
N GLU A 23 -10.57 -0.21 -17.21
CA GLU A 23 -10.20 0.89 -16.28
C GLU A 23 -11.36 1.87 -16.03
N SER A 24 -12.27 2.01 -17.00
CA SER A 24 -13.47 2.86 -16.89
C SER A 24 -14.51 2.35 -15.90
N GLU A 25 -14.49 1.07 -15.54
CA GLU A 25 -15.34 0.48 -14.51
C GLU A 25 -14.70 0.54 -13.11
N ILE A 26 -13.42 0.88 -13.03
CA ILE A 26 -12.72 1.07 -11.75
C ILE A 26 -12.99 2.47 -11.23
N ASN A 27 -13.94 2.57 -10.31
CA ASN A 27 -14.20 3.75 -9.51
C ASN A 27 -13.21 3.89 -8.35
N THR A 28 -12.41 4.95 -8.37
CA THR A 28 -11.36 5.21 -7.37
C THR A 28 -11.88 5.75 -6.04
N SER A 29 -13.11 6.27 -6.03
CA SER A 29 -13.77 6.74 -4.81
C SER A 29 -14.52 5.63 -4.09
N ASN A 30 -14.74 4.49 -4.76
CA ASN A 30 -15.31 3.30 -4.15
C ASN A 30 -14.28 2.59 -3.27
N SER A 31 -14.80 1.76 -2.36
CA SER A 31 -13.98 0.94 -1.50
C SER A 31 -13.35 -0.19 -2.31
N LEU A 32 -12.04 -0.37 -2.18
CA LEU A 32 -11.26 -1.52 -2.62
C LEU A 32 -11.89 -2.85 -2.20
N LEU A 33 -12.60 -2.86 -1.06
CA LEU A 33 -13.32 -4.03 -0.56
C LEU A 33 -14.54 -4.38 -1.41
N GLU A 34 -15.14 -3.42 -2.13
CA GLU A 34 -16.28 -3.66 -3.02
C GLU A 34 -15.87 -4.42 -4.29
N TYR A 35 -14.60 -4.34 -4.67
CA TYR A 35 -14.05 -5.06 -5.82
C TYR A 35 -13.76 -6.54 -5.53
N ASN A 36 -14.26 -7.09 -4.41
CA ASN A 36 -13.96 -8.45 -3.95
C ASN A 36 -12.45 -8.75 -3.90
N LEU A 37 -11.64 -7.73 -3.58
CA LEU A 37 -10.20 -7.93 -3.41
C LEU A 37 -9.98 -8.86 -2.21
N SER A 38 -9.46 -10.05 -2.48
CA SER A 38 -9.07 -10.99 -1.44
C SER A 38 -7.88 -10.43 -0.64
N SER A 39 -7.70 -10.87 0.61
CA SER A 39 -6.53 -10.47 1.42
C SER A 39 -5.20 -10.76 0.72
N MET A 40 -5.14 -11.82 -0.11
CA MET A 40 -3.97 -12.12 -0.94
C MET A 40 -3.73 -11.04 -1.99
N THR A 41 -4.79 -10.61 -2.67
CA THR A 41 -4.75 -9.52 -3.67
C THR A 41 -4.32 -8.20 -3.02
N ALA A 42 -4.83 -7.90 -1.83
CA ALA A 42 -4.44 -6.74 -1.03
C ALA A 42 -2.95 -6.80 -0.62
N MET A 43 -2.43 -7.95 -0.22
CA MET A 43 -1.00 -8.11 0.07
C MET A 43 -0.12 -7.96 -1.17
N MET A 44 -0.55 -8.49 -2.32
CA MET A 44 0.21 -8.38 -3.58
C MET A 44 0.35 -6.92 -4.03
N ILE A 45 -0.75 -6.15 -4.02
CA ILE A 45 -0.69 -4.75 -4.45
C ILE A 45 0.17 -3.90 -3.51
N VAL A 46 0.15 -4.19 -2.20
CA VAL A 46 0.99 -3.51 -1.21
C VAL A 46 2.45 -3.81 -1.48
N GLY A 47 2.85 -5.09 -1.63
CA GLY A 47 4.24 -5.46 -1.91
C GLY A 47 4.76 -4.85 -3.21
N ASP A 48 3.95 -4.85 -4.27
CA ASP A 48 4.30 -4.21 -5.54
C ASP A 48 4.49 -2.68 -5.38
N LEU A 49 3.61 -2.02 -4.62
CA LEU A 49 3.72 -0.60 -4.32
C LEU A 49 4.94 -0.26 -3.47
N GLU A 50 5.23 -1.06 -2.44
CA GLU A 50 6.41 -0.90 -1.59
C GLU A 50 7.69 -0.99 -2.43
N GLN A 51 7.76 -1.98 -3.30
CA GLN A 51 8.90 -2.18 -4.19
C GLN A 51 9.05 -1.03 -5.20
N TRP A 52 7.93 -0.53 -5.73
CA TRP A 52 7.91 0.56 -6.71
C TRP A 52 8.26 1.92 -6.08
N LEU A 53 7.67 2.23 -4.92
CA LEU A 53 7.85 3.50 -4.21
C LEU A 53 9.09 3.53 -3.32
N LYS A 54 9.69 2.36 -3.04
CA LYS A 54 10.81 2.18 -2.09
C LYS A 54 10.47 2.69 -0.69
N ILE A 55 9.23 2.42 -0.27
CA ILE A 55 8.73 2.75 1.06
C ILE A 55 8.09 1.50 1.67
N GLU A 56 8.00 1.45 2.98
CA GLU A 56 7.32 0.39 3.70
C GLU A 56 5.84 0.78 3.93
N ILE A 57 4.90 -0.04 3.48
CA ILE A 57 3.46 0.19 3.53
C ILE A 57 2.86 -0.94 4.34
N VAL A 58 2.28 -0.61 5.50
CA VAL A 58 1.63 -1.63 6.32
C VAL A 58 0.36 -2.11 5.60
N PRO A 59 0.19 -3.43 5.33
CA PRO A 59 -0.97 -3.95 4.62
C PRO A 59 -2.29 -3.65 5.32
N THR A 60 -2.25 -3.41 6.63
CA THR A 60 -3.42 -3.01 7.42
C THR A 60 -4.05 -1.70 6.93
N LEU A 61 -3.27 -0.85 6.26
CA LEU A 61 -3.74 0.41 5.70
C LEU A 61 -4.82 0.23 4.64
N ILE A 62 -4.92 -0.92 3.96
CA ILE A 62 -6.02 -1.18 3.02
C ILE A 62 -7.38 -1.24 3.73
N TRP A 63 -7.39 -1.65 5.01
CA TRP A 63 -8.60 -1.69 5.83
C TRP A 63 -8.96 -0.30 6.39
N ASP A 64 -7.95 0.52 6.71
CA ASP A 64 -8.13 1.89 7.20
C ASP A 64 -8.46 2.88 6.07
N TYR A 65 -7.84 2.68 4.90
CA TYR A 65 -7.94 3.51 3.70
C TYR A 65 -8.53 2.68 2.57
N THR A 66 -9.83 2.44 2.68
CA THR A 66 -10.54 1.57 1.75
C THR A 66 -10.64 2.16 0.35
N SER A 67 -10.57 3.48 0.14
CA SER A 67 -10.63 4.06 -1.20
C SER A 67 -9.25 4.25 -1.84
N ILE A 68 -9.19 4.09 -3.16
CA ILE A 68 -8.00 4.34 -3.97
C ILE A 68 -7.51 5.79 -3.77
N ASP A 69 -8.45 6.74 -3.73
CA ASP A 69 -8.15 8.15 -3.49
C ASP A 69 -7.47 8.37 -2.13
N ALA A 70 -7.99 7.77 -1.05
CA ALA A 70 -7.40 7.96 0.27
C ALA A 70 -6.01 7.28 0.40
N LEU A 71 -5.86 6.07 -0.15
CA LEU A 71 -4.58 5.36 -0.16
C LEU A 71 -3.52 6.13 -0.96
N THR A 72 -3.87 6.58 -2.16
CA THR A 72 -2.94 7.30 -3.06
C THR A 72 -2.51 8.63 -2.46
N GLN A 73 -3.42 9.37 -1.80
CA GLN A 73 -3.10 10.61 -1.10
C GLN A 73 -2.12 10.37 0.06
N TYR A 74 -2.36 9.33 0.87
CA TYR A 74 -1.47 8.96 1.96
C TYR A 74 -0.07 8.59 1.45
N LEU A 75 0.00 7.71 0.45
CA LEU A 75 1.25 7.28 -0.15
C LEU A 75 2.01 8.44 -0.81
N ALA A 76 1.32 9.31 -1.53
CA ALA A 76 1.94 10.48 -2.16
C ALA A 76 2.56 11.42 -1.12
N THR A 77 1.87 11.64 0.00
CA THR A 77 2.37 12.46 1.11
C THR A 77 3.61 11.84 1.72
N ARG A 78 3.60 10.52 1.95
CA ARG A 78 4.74 9.79 2.55
C ARG A 78 5.96 9.72 1.63
N VAL A 79 5.75 9.54 0.33
CA VAL A 79 6.85 9.59 -0.64
C VAL A 79 7.40 11.01 -0.72
N ASN A 80 6.56 12.05 -0.67
CA ASN A 80 7.03 13.43 -0.71
C ASN A 80 7.90 13.76 0.50
N SER A 81 7.46 13.38 1.70
CA SER A 81 8.26 13.60 2.92
C SER A 81 9.59 12.86 2.87
N LEU A 82 9.63 11.60 2.42
CA LEU A 82 10.89 10.85 2.26
C LEU A 82 11.82 11.44 1.19
N THR A 83 11.29 12.03 0.12
CA THR A 83 12.12 12.69 -0.90
C THR A 83 12.69 14.04 -0.45
N GLU A 84 12.07 14.72 0.51
CA GLU A 84 12.57 16.00 1.03
C GLU A 84 13.70 15.81 2.07
N ILE A 85 13.70 14.69 2.81
CA ILE A 85 14.68 14.42 3.87
C ILE A 85 16.07 14.02 3.31
N ASN A 86 16.11 13.45 2.10
CA ASN A 86 17.34 12.85 1.54
C ASN A 86 18.24 13.81 0.73
N THR A 87 18.10 15.13 0.89
CA THR A 87 19.04 16.09 0.29
C THR A 87 20.19 16.52 1.21
N ASN A 88 20.22 16.13 2.50
CA ASN A 88 21.24 16.65 3.44
C ASN A 88 21.72 15.73 4.61
N SER A 89 21.73 14.39 4.53
CA SER A 89 22.44 13.55 5.53
C SER A 89 22.49 12.10 5.06
N ASP A 90 23.62 11.54 4.65
CA ASP A 90 24.56 10.78 5.49
C ASP A 90 23.98 10.25 6.82
N SER A 91 23.98 8.92 6.94
CA SER A 91 23.71 8.08 8.12
C SER A 91 22.26 7.76 8.51
N LEU A 92 22.08 6.47 8.89
CA LEU A 92 20.95 5.78 9.52
C LEU A 92 19.88 5.19 8.59
N THR A 93 20.26 4.12 7.87
CA THR A 93 19.32 3.02 7.63
C THR A 93 19.01 2.36 8.98
N ASP A 94 17.90 2.78 9.59
CA ASP A 94 17.29 2.01 10.67
C ASP A 94 16.65 0.78 10.03
N HIS A 95 17.41 -0.30 10.05
CA HIS A 95 16.94 -1.61 9.62
C HIS A 95 15.87 -2.04 10.63
N ILE A 96 14.60 -2.06 10.24
CA ILE A 96 13.59 -2.82 10.99
C ILE A 96 14.00 -4.28 10.86
N ASN A 97 14.66 -4.80 11.90
CA ASN A 97 15.09 -6.17 11.96
C ASN A 97 13.87 -7.06 12.23
N VAL A 98 13.29 -7.61 11.17
CA VAL A 98 12.16 -8.56 11.23
C VAL A 98 12.51 -9.82 12.05
N GLU A 99 13.79 -10.07 12.32
CA GLU A 99 14.28 -11.23 13.08
C GLU A 99 14.07 -11.15 14.60
N GLU A 100 13.51 -10.04 15.14
CA GLU A 100 13.34 -9.83 16.59
C GLU A 100 11.88 -9.79 17.08
N LEU A 101 10.90 -10.15 16.24
CA LEU A 101 9.52 -10.35 16.68
C LEU A 101 9.32 -11.80 17.15
N SER A 102 8.79 -11.99 18.37
CA SER A 102 8.50 -13.34 18.87
C SER A 102 7.37 -13.97 18.07
N GLU A 103 7.41 -15.29 17.89
CA GLU A 103 6.38 -16.06 17.17
C GLU A 103 4.96 -15.79 17.71
N GLU A 104 4.85 -15.37 18.98
CA GLU A 104 3.58 -15.03 19.63
C GLU A 104 2.90 -13.77 19.05
N GLU A 105 3.68 -12.78 18.60
CA GLU A 105 3.13 -11.56 18.02
C GLU A 105 2.65 -11.77 16.59
N ILE A 106 3.31 -12.68 15.87
CA ILE A 106 2.91 -13.12 14.52
C ILE A 106 1.57 -13.87 14.58
N ASP A 107 1.41 -14.78 15.55
CA ASP A 107 0.17 -15.53 15.74
C ASP A 107 -0.99 -14.63 16.20
N ALA A 108 -0.72 -13.64 17.05
CA ALA A 108 -1.72 -12.65 17.46
C ALA A 108 -2.20 -11.80 16.28
N LEU A 109 -1.31 -11.45 15.35
CA LEU A 109 -1.65 -10.74 14.12
C LEU A 109 -2.46 -11.60 13.15
N LEU A 110 -2.13 -12.89 13.03
CA LEU A 110 -2.88 -13.86 12.21
C LEU A 110 -4.30 -14.08 12.73
N ALA A 111 -4.47 -14.23 14.05
CA ALA A 111 -5.78 -14.44 14.66
C ALA A 111 -6.72 -13.24 14.53
N LYS A 112 -6.16 -12.02 14.44
CA LYS A 112 -6.94 -10.78 14.33
C LYS A 112 -7.43 -10.49 12.91
N MET A 113 -6.79 -11.08 11.90
CA MET A 113 -7.17 -10.96 10.48
C MET A 113 -8.26 -11.97 10.04
N LEU A 114 -8.67 -12.88 10.93
CA LEU A 114 -9.56 -14.01 10.62
C LEU A 114 -10.90 -13.97 11.39
N LYS A 115 -11.35 -12.79 11.83
CA LYS A 115 -12.59 -12.61 12.59
C LYS A 115 -13.52 -11.57 11.97
#